data_AF-A0A9X9MP81-F1
#
_entry.id   AF-A0A9X9MP81-F1
#
_cell.length_a   1.000
_cell.length_b   1.000
_cell.length_c   1.000
_cell.angle_alpha   90.00
_cell.angle_beta   90.00
_cell.angle_gamma   90.00
#
_symmetry.space_group_name_H-M   'P 1'
#
loop_
_entity.id
_entity.type
_entity.pdbx_description
1 polymer ?
#
loop_
_entity_poly.entity_id
_entity_poly.type
_entity_poly.pdbx_seq_one_letter_code
_entity_poly.pdbx_strand_id
1 'polypeptide(L)'
;MYSRSAWGGTVDPYIQVNFSKNNATDETDVMASMIVFEWNDYDYIGIKPTTESPMKEYLCNEHAISLKYCNETQTGEFILVQNATKLSRNPIFTQAMNISDPGPPIKYDIKRTGYYCVGMTPFHPPTLKFAASVEFRNAYGELPGAQIAKLSFYGGITIVYVVVGAFWAFLYVQHRQDILPVQNYITAIIIFLIVEMLMTWGFYGTIKFP
;
A
#
# COMPACT_ATOMS: atom_id res chain seq x y z
N MET A 1 -1.60 -5.65 -1.30
CA MET A 1 -1.55 -6.54 -0.12
C MET A 1 -1.78 -7.98 -0.55
N TYR A 2 -1.20 -8.93 0.17
CA TYR A 2 -1.41 -10.35 -0.11
C TYR A 2 -2.36 -10.97 0.91
N SER A 3 -3.27 -11.81 0.42
CA SER A 3 -4.05 -12.72 1.27
C SER A 3 -3.14 -13.77 1.91
N ARG A 4 -3.57 -14.32 3.04
CA ARG A 4 -2.82 -15.36 3.75
C ARG A 4 -2.60 -16.62 2.90
N SER A 5 -3.56 -16.99 2.06
CA SER A 5 -3.44 -18.14 1.16
C SER A 5 -2.40 -17.93 0.05
N ALA A 6 -2.10 -16.69 -0.32
CA ALA A 6 -1.18 -16.39 -1.43
C ALA A 6 0.30 -16.39 -1.01
N TRP A 7 0.62 -15.93 0.21
CA TRP A 7 2.02 -15.79 0.67
C TRP A 7 2.33 -16.48 1.99
N GLY A 8 1.32 -17.06 2.66
CA GLY A 8 1.48 -17.65 3.98
C GLY A 8 1.70 -16.60 5.07
N GLY A 9 1.59 -17.04 6.33
CA GLY A 9 1.74 -16.15 7.48
C GLY A 9 0.96 -16.60 8.71
N THR A 10 1.27 -15.96 9.84
CA THR A 10 0.68 -16.26 11.15
C THR A 10 -0.58 -15.46 11.44
N VAL A 11 -0.80 -14.35 10.73
CA VAL A 11 -1.94 -13.45 10.92
C VAL A 11 -2.80 -13.35 9.67
N ASP A 12 -4.09 -13.09 9.84
CA ASP A 12 -4.97 -12.75 8.73
C ASP A 12 -4.75 -11.27 8.36
N PRO A 13 -4.48 -10.96 7.08
CA PRO A 13 -4.11 -9.62 6.66
C PRO A 13 -5.31 -8.66 6.70
N TYR A 14 -5.07 -7.42 7.11
CA TYR A 14 -6.09 -6.38 7.21
C TYR A 14 -5.50 -4.99 6.97
N ILE A 15 -6.37 -4.05 6.59
CA ILE A 15 -6.08 -2.61 6.61
C ILE A 15 -6.79 -2.05 7.84
N GLN A 16 -6.05 -1.38 8.71
CA GLN A 16 -6.63 -0.67 9.84
C GLN A 16 -6.46 0.82 9.65
N VAL A 17 -7.55 1.55 9.81
CA VAL A 17 -7.61 3.00 9.70
C VAL A 17 -7.95 3.57 11.07
N ASN A 18 -7.14 4.49 11.56
CA ASN A 18 -7.34 5.15 12.84
C ASN A 18 -7.28 6.67 12.67
N PHE A 19 -8.40 7.35 12.89
CA PHE A 19 -8.47 8.81 12.84
C PHE A 19 -7.99 9.40 14.18
N SER A 20 -7.13 10.41 14.10
CA SER A 20 -6.74 11.18 15.26
C SER A 20 -7.85 12.16 15.60
N LYS A 21 -8.28 12.16 16.86
CA LYS A 21 -9.23 13.15 17.37
C LYS A 21 -8.69 14.56 17.13
N ASN A 22 -9.47 15.38 16.43
CA ASN A 22 -9.09 16.77 16.19
C ASN A 22 -9.66 17.66 17.29
N ASN A 23 -8.78 18.24 18.11
CA ASN A 23 -9.15 19.16 19.19
C ASN A 23 -9.02 20.64 18.76
N ALA A 24 -8.69 20.92 17.49
CA ALA A 24 -8.30 22.26 17.05
C ALA A 24 -9.47 23.19 16.68
N THR A 25 -10.70 22.68 16.65
CA THR A 25 -11.89 23.45 16.24
C THR A 25 -13.00 23.27 17.26
N ASP A 26 -13.59 24.38 17.73
CA ASP A 26 -14.84 24.39 18.53
C ASP A 26 -16.08 23.96 17.70
N GLU A 27 -15.86 23.58 16.43
CA GLU A 27 -16.89 23.09 15.53
C GLU A 27 -17.26 21.64 15.89
N THR A 28 -18.54 21.45 16.24
CA THR A 28 -19.09 20.18 16.69
C THR A 28 -19.45 19.22 15.55
N ASP A 29 -19.36 19.66 14.30
CA ASP A 29 -19.76 18.91 13.10
C ASP A 29 -18.62 18.83 12.06
N VAL A 30 -17.46 18.30 12.48
CA VAL A 30 -16.33 18.09 11.57
C VAL A 30 -16.34 16.66 11.02
N MET A 31 -16.46 16.52 9.71
CA MET A 31 -16.55 15.23 9.03
C MET A 31 -15.50 15.08 7.94
N ALA A 32 -14.94 13.87 7.83
CA ALA A 32 -14.10 13.45 6.71
C ALA A 32 -14.69 12.18 6.06
N SER A 33 -14.62 12.13 4.74
CA SER A 33 -15.00 10.95 3.97
C SER A 33 -13.82 9.99 3.87
N MET A 34 -14.05 8.70 4.04
CA MET A 34 -13.06 7.66 3.76
C MET A 34 -13.58 6.60 2.81
N ILE A 35 -12.68 6.01 2.04
CA ILE A 35 -12.94 4.85 1.19
C ILE A 35 -11.76 3.89 1.21
N VAL A 36 -12.06 2.59 1.22
CA VAL A 36 -11.11 1.50 1.03
C VAL A 36 -11.60 0.67 -0.15
N PHE A 37 -10.74 0.49 -1.16
CA PHE A 37 -11.09 -0.20 -2.40
C PHE A 37 -9.87 -0.90 -3.01
N GLU A 38 -10.09 -1.80 -3.96
CA GLU A 38 -9.02 -2.40 -4.77
C GLU A 38 -8.87 -1.62 -6.08
N TRP A 39 -7.65 -1.41 -6.56
CA TRP A 39 -7.34 -0.55 -7.71
C TRP A 39 -8.16 -0.83 -8.97
N ASN A 40 -8.46 -2.09 -9.28
CA ASN A 40 -9.27 -2.43 -10.45
C ASN A 40 -10.74 -2.03 -10.30
N ASP A 41 -11.19 -1.72 -9.09
CA ASP A 41 -12.53 -1.23 -8.79
C ASP A 41 -12.61 0.31 -8.84
N TYR A 42 -11.53 1.01 -9.19
CA TYR A 42 -11.49 2.48 -9.26
C TYR A 42 -12.60 3.06 -10.15
N ASP A 43 -12.97 2.36 -11.23
CA ASP A 43 -14.02 2.80 -12.13
C ASP A 43 -15.41 2.78 -11.51
N TYR A 44 -15.61 1.99 -10.45
CA TYR A 44 -16.87 1.93 -9.71
C TYR A 44 -17.05 3.06 -8.70
N ILE A 45 -16.05 3.93 -8.54
CA ILE A 45 -16.05 5.02 -7.58
C ILE A 45 -16.28 6.35 -8.31
N GLY A 46 -17.25 7.10 -7.81
CA GLY A 46 -17.73 8.35 -8.36
C GLY A 46 -18.62 8.18 -9.59
N ILE A 47 -19.36 9.23 -9.92
CA ILE A 47 -20.26 9.29 -11.08
C ILE A 47 -19.81 10.44 -11.97
N LYS A 48 -19.77 10.23 -13.29
CA LYS A 48 -19.62 11.36 -14.22
C LYS A 48 -21.00 11.98 -14.46
N PRO A 49 -21.22 13.27 -14.15
CA PRO A 49 -22.53 13.90 -14.35
C PRO A 49 -23.00 13.86 -15.80
N THR A 50 -22.06 13.99 -16.74
CA THR A 50 -22.27 13.83 -18.19
C THR A 50 -21.13 13.00 -18.77
N THR A 51 -21.36 12.36 -19.93
CA THR A 51 -20.33 11.58 -20.65
C THR A 51 -19.10 12.42 -21.02
N GLU A 52 -19.31 13.70 -21.24
CA GLU A 52 -18.27 14.68 -21.60
C GLU A 52 -17.62 15.34 -20.38
N SER A 53 -18.13 15.11 -19.17
CA SER A 53 -17.56 15.70 -17.96
C SER A 53 -16.11 15.24 -17.77
N PRO A 54 -15.16 16.16 -17.62
CA PRO A 54 -13.76 15.82 -17.40
C PRO A 54 -13.53 15.20 -16.02
N MET A 55 -14.42 15.47 -15.05
CA MET A 55 -14.29 15.03 -13.66
C MET A 55 -15.50 14.20 -13.22
N LYS A 56 -15.23 13.23 -12.34
CA LYS A 56 -16.26 12.50 -11.59
C LYS A 56 -16.64 13.29 -10.36
N GLU A 57 -17.92 13.24 -9.99
CA GLU A 57 -18.39 13.58 -8.66
C GLU A 57 -18.11 12.40 -7.74
N TYR A 58 -17.34 12.62 -6.67
CA TYR A 58 -16.88 11.55 -5.78
C TYR A 58 -17.61 11.50 -4.46
N LEU A 59 -18.12 12.63 -3.95
CA LEU A 59 -18.65 12.73 -2.59
C LEU A 59 -20.15 12.95 -2.60
N CYS A 60 -20.84 12.27 -1.68
CA CYS A 60 -22.26 12.47 -1.47
C CYS A 60 -22.50 13.75 -0.64
N ASN A 61 -22.63 14.88 -1.34
CA ASN A 61 -23.04 16.16 -0.77
C ASN A 61 -24.51 16.46 -1.12
N GLU A 62 -25.06 17.56 -0.57
CA GLU A 62 -26.45 17.98 -0.84
C GLU A 62 -26.75 18.12 -2.34
N HIS A 63 -25.77 18.59 -3.13
CA HIS A 63 -25.91 18.70 -4.57
C HIS A 63 -26.03 17.32 -5.24
N ALA A 64 -25.19 16.36 -4.87
CA ALA A 64 -25.26 14.98 -5.37
C ALA A 64 -26.56 14.27 -4.98
N ILE A 65 -27.09 14.55 -3.78
CA ILE A 65 -28.40 14.04 -3.33
C ILE A 65 -29.52 14.63 -4.18
N SER A 66 -29.49 15.94 -4.46
CA SER A 66 -30.47 16.60 -5.33
C SER A 66 -30.50 16.01 -6.75
N LEU A 67 -29.35 15.54 -7.23
CA LEU A 67 -29.19 14.87 -8.52
C LEU A 67 -29.46 13.35 -8.46
N LYS A 68 -29.82 12.81 -7.28
CA LYS A 68 -30.10 11.39 -7.03
C LYS A 68 -28.91 10.47 -7.32
N TYR A 69 -27.69 10.98 -7.14
CA TYR A 69 -26.47 10.17 -7.24
C TYR A 69 -26.25 9.32 -5.99
N CYS A 70 -26.79 9.76 -4.85
CA CYS A 70 -26.76 9.07 -3.57
C CYS A 70 -27.97 9.50 -2.72
N ASN A 71 -28.18 8.84 -1.58
CA ASN A 71 -29.27 9.15 -0.64
C ASN A 71 -28.78 10.00 0.54
N GLU A 72 -29.71 10.65 1.25
CA GLU A 72 -29.43 11.43 2.47
C GLU A 72 -28.71 10.61 3.55
N THR A 73 -28.98 9.30 3.63
CA THR A 73 -28.30 8.40 4.58
C THR A 73 -26.82 8.17 4.27
N GLN A 74 -26.36 8.54 3.07
CA GLN A 74 -24.99 8.37 2.59
C GLN A 74 -24.22 9.69 2.58
N THR A 75 -24.77 10.75 3.18
CA THR A 75 -24.14 12.07 3.22
C THR A 75 -22.71 11.95 3.79
N GLY A 76 -21.73 12.48 3.07
CA GLY A 76 -20.32 12.41 3.44
C GLY A 76 -19.61 11.10 3.05
N GLU A 77 -20.27 10.16 2.41
CA GLU A 77 -19.62 8.96 1.84
C GLU A 77 -19.13 9.22 0.41
N PHE A 78 -18.20 8.38 -0.05
CA PHE A 78 -17.90 8.30 -1.48
C PHE A 78 -19.05 7.65 -2.24
N ILE A 79 -19.41 8.26 -3.38
CA ILE A 79 -20.44 7.75 -4.28
C ILE A 79 -19.91 6.50 -4.98
N LEU A 80 -20.70 5.44 -5.00
CA LEU A 80 -20.43 4.23 -5.76
C LEU A 80 -21.42 4.11 -6.92
N VAL A 81 -20.96 3.59 -8.06
CA VAL A 81 -21.87 3.26 -9.16
C VAL A 81 -22.87 2.20 -8.74
N GLN A 82 -24.04 2.18 -9.39
CA GLN A 82 -25.05 1.15 -9.11
C GLN A 82 -24.47 -0.25 -9.33
N ASN A 83 -24.75 -1.15 -8.38
CA ASN A 83 -24.23 -2.52 -8.35
C ASN A 83 -22.71 -2.67 -8.12
N ALA A 84 -21.98 -1.62 -7.72
CA ALA A 84 -20.55 -1.71 -7.39
C ALA A 84 -20.23 -2.89 -6.45
N THR A 85 -21.05 -3.09 -5.40
CA THR A 85 -20.89 -4.19 -4.42
C THR A 85 -21.05 -5.59 -5.03
N LYS A 86 -21.80 -5.73 -6.12
CA LYS A 86 -21.98 -7.01 -6.84
C LYS A 86 -20.91 -7.23 -7.90
N LEU A 87 -20.46 -6.16 -8.55
CA LEU A 87 -19.47 -6.18 -9.62
C LEU A 87 -18.06 -6.36 -9.07
N SER A 88 -17.76 -5.73 -7.94
CA SER A 88 -16.46 -5.84 -7.33
C SER A 88 -16.21 -7.22 -6.74
N ARG A 89 -14.99 -7.71 -6.94
CA ARG A 89 -14.49 -8.94 -6.33
C ARG A 89 -14.15 -8.77 -4.84
N ASN A 90 -13.97 -7.54 -4.38
CA ASN A 90 -13.59 -7.17 -3.02
C ASN A 90 -14.55 -6.12 -2.49
N PRO A 91 -15.06 -6.21 -1.26
CA PRO A 91 -16.02 -5.22 -0.78
C PRO A 91 -15.42 -3.80 -0.82
N ILE A 92 -16.04 -2.89 -1.58
CA ILE A 92 -15.69 -1.47 -1.48
C ILE A 92 -16.31 -0.94 -0.19
N PHE A 93 -15.50 -0.33 0.67
CA PHE A 93 -15.94 0.20 1.95
C PHE A 93 -15.83 1.71 1.94
N THR A 94 -16.91 2.42 2.27
CA THR A 94 -16.94 3.88 2.37
C THR A 94 -17.67 4.28 3.64
N GLN A 95 -17.23 5.36 4.29
CA GLN A 95 -17.86 5.87 5.50
C GLN A 95 -17.57 7.36 5.68
N ALA A 96 -18.55 8.10 6.20
CA ALA A 96 -18.36 9.44 6.74
C ALA A 96 -17.93 9.34 8.21
N MET A 97 -16.82 9.98 8.55
CA MET A 97 -16.18 9.91 9.86
C MET A 97 -16.29 11.25 10.57
N ASN A 98 -16.90 11.26 11.75
CA ASN A 98 -16.85 12.41 12.64
C ASN A 98 -15.45 12.50 13.27
N ILE A 99 -14.72 13.58 13.02
CA ILE A 99 -13.32 13.71 13.46
C ILE A 99 -13.20 14.24 14.90
N SER A 100 -14.27 14.84 15.45
CA SER A 100 -14.33 15.26 16.85
C SER A 100 -14.44 14.07 17.80
N ASP A 101 -15.11 13.00 17.36
CA ASP A 101 -15.15 11.72 18.05
C ASP A 101 -15.10 10.55 17.05
N PRO A 102 -13.90 10.17 16.58
CA PRO A 102 -13.74 9.19 15.51
C PRO A 102 -14.09 7.75 15.91
N GLY A 103 -14.36 7.49 17.19
CA GLY A 103 -14.66 6.16 17.69
C GLY A 103 -13.47 5.19 17.57
N PRO A 104 -13.74 3.87 17.55
CA PRO A 104 -12.68 2.85 17.45
C PRO A 104 -12.06 2.77 16.05
N PRO A 105 -10.82 2.26 15.92
CA PRO A 105 -10.20 2.02 14.62
C PRO A 105 -11.04 1.12 13.71
N ILE A 106 -11.08 1.46 12.43
CA ILE A 106 -11.83 0.73 11.41
C ILE A 106 -10.94 -0.35 10.83
N LYS A 107 -11.43 -1.58 10.83
CA LYS A 107 -10.71 -2.74 10.30
C LYS A 107 -11.37 -3.24 9.02
N TYR A 108 -10.57 -3.37 7.96
CA TYR A 108 -10.97 -3.91 6.67
C TYR A 108 -10.16 -5.19 6.37
N ASP A 109 -10.83 -6.34 6.34
CA ASP A 109 -10.16 -7.63 6.19
C ASP A 109 -9.80 -7.94 4.72
N ILE A 110 -8.57 -8.42 4.49
CA ILE A 110 -8.06 -8.78 3.16
C ILE A 110 -8.34 -10.24 2.86
N LYS A 111 -9.46 -10.50 2.17
CA LYS A 111 -9.85 -11.84 1.73
C LYS A 111 -9.12 -12.32 0.48
N ARG A 112 -8.70 -11.40 -0.40
CA ARG A 112 -8.04 -11.71 -1.66
C ARG A 112 -6.81 -10.85 -1.85
N THR A 113 -5.85 -11.35 -2.61
CA THR A 113 -4.67 -10.57 -2.99
C THR A 113 -5.06 -9.50 -4.01
N GLY A 114 -4.58 -8.28 -3.81
CA GLY A 114 -4.88 -7.14 -4.71
C GLY A 114 -4.10 -5.89 -4.32
N TYR A 115 -4.21 -4.84 -5.13
CA TYR A 115 -3.64 -3.54 -4.84
C TYR A 115 -4.71 -2.66 -4.19
N TYR A 116 -4.69 -2.58 -2.86
CA TYR A 116 -5.70 -1.84 -2.11
C TYR A 116 -5.27 -0.40 -1.89
N CYS A 117 -6.23 0.52 -2.02
CA CYS A 117 -6.08 1.94 -1.84
C CYS A 117 -6.99 2.41 -0.71
N VAL A 118 -6.49 3.35 0.09
CA VAL A 118 -7.26 4.07 1.10
C VAL A 118 -7.31 5.53 0.67
N GLY A 119 -8.50 6.06 0.44
CA GLY A 119 -8.74 7.45 0.11
C GLY A 119 -9.42 8.15 1.28
N MET A 120 -9.02 9.39 1.55
CA MET A 120 -9.63 10.23 2.56
C MET A 120 -9.68 11.68 2.08
N THR A 121 -10.74 12.39 2.41
CA THR A 121 -10.89 13.81 2.06
C THR A 121 -11.75 14.52 3.10
N PRO A 122 -11.49 15.80 3.41
CA PRO A 122 -12.40 16.57 4.24
C PRO A 122 -13.77 16.65 3.56
N PHE A 123 -14.83 16.57 4.36
CA PHE A 123 -16.21 16.73 3.89
C PHE A 123 -16.80 18.03 4.42
N HIS A 124 -16.78 18.23 5.74
CA HIS A 124 -17.27 19.44 6.37
C HIS A 124 -16.40 19.82 7.58
N PRO A 125 -15.96 21.09 7.72
CA PRO A 125 -15.85 22.07 6.64
C PRO A 125 -14.83 21.62 5.57
N PRO A 126 -14.88 22.15 4.32
CA PRO A 126 -13.91 21.81 3.28
C PRO A 126 -12.44 22.14 3.63
N THR A 127 -12.24 23.06 4.57
CA THR A 127 -10.93 23.48 5.08
C THR A 127 -10.41 22.62 6.23
N LEU A 128 -11.15 21.59 6.62
CA LEU A 128 -10.77 20.69 7.71
C LEU A 128 -9.42 20.05 7.42
N LYS A 129 -8.50 20.19 8.38
CA LYS A 129 -7.26 19.43 8.43
C LYS A 129 -7.41 18.36 9.50
N PHE A 130 -7.18 17.11 9.12
CA PHE A 130 -7.23 15.98 10.04
C PHE A 130 -6.00 15.09 9.83
N ALA A 131 -5.69 14.27 10.83
CA ALA A 131 -4.66 13.26 10.76
C ALA A 131 -5.29 11.88 10.94
N ALA A 132 -4.82 10.91 10.17
CA ALA A 132 -5.19 9.52 10.31
C ALA A 132 -3.96 8.65 10.07
N SER A 133 -3.85 7.55 10.79
CA SER A 133 -2.87 6.50 10.50
C SER A 133 -3.55 5.35 9.78
N VAL A 134 -2.82 4.78 8.81
CA VAL A 134 -3.26 3.61 8.07
C VAL A 134 -2.19 2.52 8.24
N GLU A 135 -2.58 1.41 8.84
CA GLU A 135 -1.73 0.25 9.04
C GLU A 135 -2.11 -0.81 8.00
N PHE A 136 -1.12 -1.24 7.20
CA PHE A 136 -1.27 -2.29 6.21
C PHE A 136 -0.62 -3.58 6.72
N ARG A 137 -1.34 -4.33 7.55
CA ARG A 137 -0.82 -5.56 8.15
C ARG A 137 -0.91 -6.71 7.15
N ASN A 138 0.23 -7.17 6.63
CA ASN A 138 0.28 -8.37 5.77
C ASN A 138 0.48 -9.64 6.63
N ALA A 139 0.11 -10.79 6.09
CA ALA A 139 0.21 -12.08 6.79
C ALA A 139 1.64 -12.42 7.24
N TYR A 140 2.64 -11.94 6.51
CA TYR A 140 4.06 -12.24 6.68
C TYR A 140 4.86 -11.11 7.38
N GLY A 141 4.20 -10.08 7.90
CA GLY A 141 4.83 -8.95 8.59
C GLY A 141 4.47 -7.57 8.00
N GLU A 142 5.28 -6.56 8.36
CA GLU A 142 5.04 -5.15 8.01
C GLU A 142 5.54 -4.75 6.61
N LEU A 143 6.29 -5.63 5.95
CA LEU A 143 6.89 -5.30 4.66
C LEU A 143 5.78 -5.08 3.59
N PRO A 144 5.81 -3.97 2.84
CA PRO A 144 4.82 -3.72 1.80
C PRO A 144 4.76 -4.85 0.77
N GLY A 145 3.55 -5.18 0.29
CA GLY A 145 3.34 -6.22 -0.72
C GLY A 145 4.24 -6.10 -1.94
N ALA A 146 4.47 -4.89 -2.46
CA ALA A 146 5.35 -4.70 -3.61
C ALA A 146 6.83 -5.06 -3.35
N GLN A 147 7.24 -5.16 -2.09
CA GLN A 147 8.63 -5.35 -1.70
C GLN A 147 8.95 -6.79 -1.24
N ILE A 148 7.94 -7.63 -0.97
CA ILE A 148 8.18 -8.99 -0.44
C ILE A 148 9.01 -9.86 -1.39
N ALA A 149 8.78 -9.76 -2.69
CA ALA A 149 9.54 -10.50 -3.70
C ALA A 149 11.02 -10.08 -3.74
N LYS A 150 11.34 -8.85 -3.33
CA LYS A 150 12.73 -8.35 -3.28
C LYS A 150 13.57 -9.13 -2.27
N LEU A 151 12.97 -9.58 -1.16
CA LEU A 151 13.70 -10.35 -0.16
C LEU A 151 14.27 -11.65 -0.75
N SER A 152 13.45 -12.43 -1.45
CA SER A 152 13.92 -13.66 -2.11
C SER A 152 14.87 -13.35 -3.26
N PHE A 153 14.62 -12.28 -4.02
CA PHE A 153 15.50 -11.85 -5.11
C PHE A 153 16.90 -11.45 -4.63
N TYR A 154 17.03 -10.57 -3.64
CA TYR A 154 18.32 -10.13 -3.11
C TYR A 154 19.06 -11.27 -2.39
N GLY A 155 18.35 -12.17 -1.71
CA GLY A 155 18.96 -13.38 -1.16
C GLY A 155 19.53 -14.29 -2.26
N GLY A 156 18.75 -14.52 -3.32
CA GLY A 156 19.17 -15.34 -4.45
C GLY A 156 20.36 -14.77 -5.23
N ILE A 157 20.33 -13.47 -5.55
CA ILE A 157 21.42 -12.83 -6.30
C ILE A 157 22.71 -12.75 -5.45
N THR A 158 22.60 -12.63 -4.13
CA THR A 158 23.75 -12.72 -3.22
C THR A 158 24.45 -14.07 -3.35
N ILE A 159 23.69 -15.17 -3.37
CA ILE A 159 24.25 -16.53 -3.55
C ILE A 159 24.93 -16.64 -4.92
N VAL A 160 24.31 -16.13 -5.99
CA VAL A 160 24.89 -16.14 -7.34
C VAL A 160 26.23 -15.39 -7.35
N TYR A 161 26.30 -14.18 -6.78
CA TYR A 161 27.55 -13.43 -6.73
C TYR A 161 28.63 -14.09 -5.87
N VAL A 162 28.26 -14.77 -4.78
CA VAL A 162 29.23 -15.56 -3.99
C VAL A 162 29.81 -16.71 -4.81
N VAL A 163 28.99 -17.43 -5.59
CA VAL A 163 29.47 -18.51 -6.46
C VAL A 163 30.39 -17.98 -7.56
N VAL A 164 29.99 -16.87 -8.21
CA VAL A 164 30.83 -16.19 -9.21
C VAL A 164 32.14 -15.72 -8.59
N GLY A 165 32.09 -15.15 -7.38
CA GLY A 165 33.28 -14.71 -6.65
C GLY A 165 34.21 -15.85 -6.26
N ALA A 166 33.67 -17.00 -5.85
CA ALA A 166 34.47 -18.19 -5.54
C ALA A 166 35.15 -18.76 -6.80
N PHE A 167 34.42 -18.82 -7.93
CA PHE A 167 34.98 -19.24 -9.21
C PHE A 167 36.04 -18.26 -9.72
N TRP A 168 35.79 -16.95 -9.62
CA TRP A 168 36.75 -15.91 -9.96
C TRP A 168 38.01 -15.99 -9.09
N ALA A 169 37.86 -16.16 -7.77
CA ALA A 169 38.98 -16.30 -6.85
C ALA A 169 39.83 -17.53 -7.17
N PHE A 170 39.20 -18.67 -7.53
CA PHE A 170 39.90 -19.86 -7.99
C PHE A 170 40.75 -19.57 -9.24
N LEU A 171 40.16 -18.95 -10.28
CA LEU A 171 40.86 -18.59 -11.50
C LEU A 171 41.98 -17.57 -11.27
N TYR A 172 41.74 -16.61 -10.37
CA TYR A 172 42.69 -15.58 -9.98
C TYR A 172 43.93 -16.18 -9.31
N VAL A 173 43.74 -17.16 -8.42
CA VAL A 173 44.86 -17.89 -7.80
C VAL A 173 45.61 -18.75 -8.83
N GLN A 174 44.90 -19.40 -9.75
CA GLN A 174 45.52 -20.22 -10.80
C GLN A 174 46.40 -19.40 -11.74
N HIS A 175 45.96 -18.21 -12.17
CA HIS A 175 46.63 -17.36 -13.17
C HIS A 175 47.39 -16.18 -12.55
N ARG A 176 47.81 -16.31 -11.28
CA ARG A 176 48.45 -15.25 -10.49
C ARG A 176 49.70 -14.63 -11.09
N GLN A 177 50.34 -15.29 -12.04
CA GLN A 177 51.56 -14.81 -12.70
C GLN A 177 51.27 -13.87 -13.88
N ASP A 178 50.05 -13.90 -14.43
CA ASP A 178 49.65 -13.15 -15.64
C ASP A 178 48.58 -12.08 -15.33
N ILE A 179 48.57 -11.55 -14.10
CA ILE A 179 47.54 -10.62 -13.63
C ILE A 179 47.79 -9.20 -14.16
N LEU A 180 46.83 -8.72 -14.94
CA LEU A 180 46.75 -7.31 -15.36
C LEU A 180 46.09 -6.45 -14.27
N PRO A 181 46.44 -5.15 -14.14
CA PRO A 181 45.83 -4.24 -13.17
C PRO A 181 44.30 -4.20 -13.22
N VAL A 182 43.69 -4.41 -14.39
CA VAL A 182 42.23 -4.48 -14.57
C VAL A 182 41.57 -5.57 -13.71
N GLN A 183 42.26 -6.70 -13.47
CA GLN A 183 41.72 -7.81 -12.70
C GLN A 183 41.58 -7.45 -11.21
N ASN A 184 42.41 -6.56 -10.68
CA ASN A 184 42.27 -6.06 -9.31
C ASN A 184 40.99 -5.23 -9.14
N TYR A 185 40.63 -4.42 -10.15
CA TYR A 185 39.37 -3.69 -10.14
C TYR A 185 38.17 -4.64 -10.23
N ILE A 186 38.24 -5.69 -11.05
CA ILE A 186 37.19 -6.71 -11.14
C ILE A 186 36.98 -7.39 -9.79
N THR A 187 38.06 -7.80 -9.11
CA THR A 187 37.98 -8.39 -7.77
C THR A 187 37.33 -7.44 -6.76
N ALA A 188 37.71 -6.15 -6.76
CA ALA A 188 37.10 -5.14 -5.90
C ALA A 188 35.60 -4.97 -6.17
N ILE A 189 35.18 -4.94 -7.44
CA ILE A 189 33.77 -4.83 -7.83
C ILE A 189 32.97 -6.05 -7.38
N ILE A 190 33.51 -7.26 -7.55
CA ILE A 190 32.82 -8.49 -7.11
C ILE A 190 32.59 -8.47 -5.59
N ILE A 191 33.60 -8.11 -4.80
CA ILE A 191 33.48 -8.00 -3.34
C ILE A 191 32.43 -6.95 -2.98
N PHE A 192 32.48 -5.78 -3.63
CA PHE A 192 31.51 -4.71 -3.41
C PHE A 192 30.08 -5.17 -3.68
N LEU A 193 29.83 -5.85 -4.81
CA LEU A 193 28.51 -6.36 -5.17
C LEU A 193 27.98 -7.40 -4.16
N ILE A 194 28.83 -8.30 -3.68
CA ILE A 194 28.41 -9.29 -2.65
C ILE A 194 27.98 -8.57 -1.38
N VAL A 195 28.78 -7.62 -0.90
CA VAL A 195 28.50 -6.88 0.33
C VAL A 195 27.23 -6.02 0.19
N GLU A 196 27.08 -5.32 -0.93
CA GLU A 196 25.88 -4.51 -1.23
C GLU A 196 24.60 -5.34 -1.24
N MET A 197 24.58 -6.47 -1.95
CA MET A 197 23.39 -7.33 -2.03
C MET A 197 23.06 -7.98 -0.69
N LEU A 198 24.08 -8.37 0.08
CA LEU A 198 23.90 -8.94 1.43
C LEU A 198 23.32 -7.91 2.40
N MET A 199 23.83 -6.67 2.42
CA MET A 199 23.29 -5.59 3.26
C MET A 199 21.85 -5.25 2.86
N THR A 200 21.56 -5.22 1.56
CA THR A 200 20.21 -4.96 1.04
C THR A 200 19.25 -6.08 1.46
N TRP A 201 19.66 -7.34 1.36
CA TRP A 201 18.88 -8.48 1.83
C TRP A 201 18.62 -8.42 3.34
N GLY A 202 19.64 -8.10 4.13
CA GLY A 202 19.53 -7.90 5.57
C GLY A 202 18.54 -6.81 5.96
N PHE A 203 18.58 -5.65 5.28
CA PHE A 203 17.63 -4.54 5.49
C PHE A 203 16.18 -4.95 5.24
N TYR A 204 15.89 -5.68 4.16
CA TYR A 204 14.54 -6.18 3.91
C TYR A 204 14.13 -7.26 4.92
N GLY A 205 15.09 -8.04 5.42
CA GLY A 205 14.88 -9.05 6.47
C GLY A 205 14.45 -8.44 7.79
N THR A 206 15.12 -7.37 8.25
CA THR A 206 14.79 -6.69 9.51
C THR A 206 13.43 -6.03 9.47
N ILE A 207 13.01 -5.46 8.34
CA ILE A 207 11.66 -4.88 8.20
C ILE A 207 10.58 -5.97 8.23
N LYS A 208 10.87 -7.15 7.69
CA LYS A 208 9.92 -8.28 7.70
C LYS A 208 9.74 -8.87 9.09
N PHE A 209 10.83 -8.99 9.85
CA PHE A 209 10.86 -9.56 11.19
C PHE A 209 11.36 -8.49 12.19
N PRO A 210 10.55 -7.47 12.50
CA PRO A 210 10.88 -6.50 13.53
C PRO A 210 10.97 -7.14 14.92
#